data_AF-A0AAF3EDA8-F1
#
_entry.id   AF-A0AAF3EDA8-F1
#
_cell.length_a   1.000
_cell.length_b   1.000
_cell.length_c   1.000
_cell.angle_alpha   90.00
_cell.angle_beta   90.00
_cell.angle_gamma   90.00
#
_symmetry.space_group_name_H-M   'P 1'
#
loop_
_entity.id
_entity.type
_entity.pdbx_description
1 polymer ?
#
loop_
_entity_poly.entity_id
_entity_poly.type
_entity_poly.pdbx_seq_one_letter_code
_entity_poly.pdbx_strand_id
1 'polypeptide(L)'
;MTEPEEILSKSGLFVDDLNHLRLLSTETSECCTELSQEGKNFEQQMAQFKTTTESLITTMEELATMVETEKLRAMTSRSILKNIDKRKVNETQQIQILIREKQVELERLRIELEAAQKMEQDQRDFIQQFISN
;
A
#
# COMPACT_ATOMS: atom_id res chain seq x y z
N MET A 1 -6.90 -0.19 -86.35
CA MET A 1 -5.53 0.21 -86.01
C MET A 1 -5.43 0.00 -84.51
N THR A 2 -4.85 -1.13 -84.08
CA THR A 2 -4.61 -1.41 -82.66
C THR A 2 -3.59 -0.40 -82.16
N GLU A 3 -3.93 0.34 -81.12
CA GLU A 3 -3.04 1.34 -80.54
C GLU A 3 -1.74 0.66 -80.09
N PRO A 4 -0.55 1.27 -80.30
CA PRO A 4 0.73 0.70 -79.87
C PRO A 4 0.74 0.29 -78.39
N GLU A 5 -0.04 0.99 -77.56
CA GLU A 5 -0.26 0.72 -76.14
C GLU A 5 -0.94 -0.63 -75.85
N GLU A 6 -1.83 -1.12 -76.73
CA GLU A 6 -2.45 -2.44 -76.58
C GLU A 6 -1.47 -3.60 -76.83
N ILE A 7 -0.47 -3.40 -77.70
CA ILE A 7 0.54 -4.42 -78.01
C ILE A 7 1.58 -4.50 -76.88
N LEU A 8 1.95 -3.34 -76.34
CA LEU A 8 2.87 -3.22 -75.21
C LEU A 8 2.24 -3.77 -73.92
N SER A 9 0.98 -3.42 -73.64
CA SER A 9 0.26 -3.93 -72.46
C SER A 9 0.05 -5.45 -72.51
N LYS A 10 -0.25 -6.03 -73.68
CA LYS A 10 -0.29 -7.50 -73.88
C LYS A 10 1.05 -8.20 -73.67
N SER A 11 2.16 -7.46 -73.79
CA SER A 11 3.52 -7.96 -73.56
C SER A 11 4.03 -7.69 -72.14
N GLY A 12 3.19 -7.10 -71.27
CA GLY A 12 3.55 -6.73 -69.90
C GLY A 12 4.48 -5.50 -69.80
N LEU A 13 4.54 -4.67 -70.85
CA LEU A 13 5.37 -3.47 -70.90
C LEU A 13 4.47 -2.23 -70.86
N PHE A 14 4.86 -1.27 -70.03
CA PHE A 14 4.17 0.01 -69.86
C PHE A 14 5.09 1.14 -70.33
N VAL A 15 4.52 2.23 -70.82
CA VAL A 15 5.26 3.44 -71.19
C VAL A 15 4.91 4.52 -70.18
N ASP A 16 5.90 5.19 -69.61
CA ASP A 16 5.68 6.29 -68.68
C ASP A 16 5.51 7.65 -69.38
N ASP A 17 5.19 8.68 -68.61
CA ASP A 17 4.98 10.06 -69.09
C ASP A 17 6.22 10.68 -69.79
N LEU A 18 7.38 10.03 -69.71
CA LEU A 18 8.64 10.41 -70.33
C LEU A 18 9.01 9.50 -71.51
N ASN A 19 8.08 8.65 -71.98
CA ASN A 19 8.26 7.67 -73.04
C ASN A 19 9.31 6.57 -72.74
N HIS A 20 9.58 6.27 -71.48
CA HIS A 20 10.43 5.16 -71.09
C HIS A 20 9.62 3.87 -70.91
N LEU A 21 10.16 2.76 -71.41
CA LEU A 21 9.62 1.41 -71.22
C LEU A 21 9.84 0.96 -69.77
N ARG A 22 8.76 0.59 -69.08
CA ARG A 22 8.73 0.07 -67.71
C ARG A 22 8.08 -1.32 -67.67
N LEU A 23 8.53 -2.13 -66.71
CA LEU A 23 7.99 -3.46 -66.43
C LEU A 23 6.77 -3.42 -65.48
N LEU A 24 6.60 -2.31 -64.76
CA LEU A 24 5.45 -2.03 -63.90
C LEU A 24 4.87 -0.68 -64.30
N SER A 25 3.55 -0.54 -64.19
CA SER A 25 2.91 0.77 -64.35
C SER A 25 3.40 1.72 -63.26
N THR A 26 3.51 3.01 -63.58
CA THR A 26 3.96 4.04 -62.63
C THR A 26 3.11 4.03 -61.36
N GLU A 27 1.79 3.93 -61.49
CA GLU A 27 0.83 3.80 -60.39
C GLU A 27 1.12 2.58 -59.49
N THR A 28 1.36 1.40 -60.07
CA THR A 28 1.69 0.20 -59.27
C THR A 28 3.03 0.32 -58.55
N SER A 29 4.02 0.99 -59.15
CA SER A 29 5.33 1.19 -58.53
C SER A 29 5.24 2.18 -57.36
N GLU A 30 4.51 3.28 -57.54
CA GLU A 30 4.28 4.28 -56.51
C GLU A 30 3.51 3.67 -55.32
N CYS A 31 2.42 2.95 -55.60
CA CYS A 31 1.65 2.23 -54.58
C CYS A 31 2.52 1.23 -53.80
N CYS A 32 3.39 0.47 -54.46
CA CYS A 32 4.34 -0.41 -53.77
C CYS A 32 5.32 0.35 -52.86
N THR A 33 5.79 1.53 -53.28
CA THR A 33 6.69 2.35 -52.46
C THR A 33 5.97 2.98 -51.25
N GLU A 34 4.74 3.46 -51.44
CA GLU A 34 3.89 3.98 -50.37
C GLU A 34 3.58 2.90 -49.34
N LEU A 35 3.16 1.72 -49.79
CA LEU A 35 2.90 0.57 -48.92
C LEU A 35 4.14 0.15 -48.14
N SER A 36 5.31 0.17 -48.77
CA SER A 36 6.58 -0.12 -48.08
C SER A 36 6.90 0.92 -47.00
N GLN A 37 6.65 2.20 -47.27
CA GLN A 37 6.88 3.27 -46.31
C GLN A 37 5.88 3.21 -45.15
N GLU A 38 4.61 2.96 -45.43
CA GLU A 38 3.57 2.79 -44.42
C GLU A 38 3.84 1.57 -43.53
N GLY A 39 4.31 0.46 -44.13
CA GLY A 39 4.75 -0.73 -43.39
C GLY A 39 5.88 -0.41 -42.40
N LYS A 40 6.88 0.36 -42.81
CA LYS A 40 7.98 0.81 -41.92
C LYS A 40 7.47 1.72 -40.81
N ASN A 41 6.57 2.65 -41.12
CA ASN A 41 5.98 3.54 -40.13
C ASN A 41 5.17 2.74 -39.09
N PHE A 42 4.41 1.74 -39.54
CA PHE A 42 3.66 0.85 -38.66
C PHE A 42 4.58 0.03 -37.75
N GLU A 43 5.68 -0.53 -38.29
CA GLU A 43 6.67 -1.25 -37.51
C GLU A 43 7.28 -0.35 -36.41
N GLN A 44 7.62 0.89 -36.75
CA GLN A 44 8.14 1.86 -35.79
C GLN A 44 7.11 2.20 -34.69
N GLN A 45 5.85 2.44 -35.06
CA GLN A 45 4.78 2.71 -34.10
C GLN A 45 4.55 1.52 -33.17
N MET A 46 4.58 0.30 -33.71
CA MET A 46 4.43 -0.93 -32.93
C MET A 46 5.60 -1.12 -31.95
N ALA A 47 6.83 -0.82 -32.38
CA ALA A 47 8.00 -0.86 -31.51
C ALA A 47 7.88 0.15 -30.36
N GLN A 48 7.46 1.39 -30.64
CA GLN A 48 7.21 2.40 -29.62
C GLN A 48 6.12 1.97 -28.63
N PHE A 49 4.99 1.47 -29.14
CA PHE A 49 3.90 0.97 -28.32
C PHE A 49 4.36 -0.14 -27.36
N LYS A 50 5.16 -1.09 -27.87
CA LYS A 50 5.75 -2.15 -27.06
C LYS A 50 6.62 -1.57 -25.94
N THR A 51 7.55 -0.67 -26.26
CA THR A 51 8.42 -0.03 -25.26
C THR A 51 7.63 0.74 -24.20
N THR A 52 6.60 1.49 -24.61
CA THR A 52 5.75 2.22 -23.65
C THR A 52 4.98 1.25 -22.75
N THR A 53 4.46 0.16 -23.29
CA THR A 53 3.74 -0.86 -22.52
C THR A 53 4.65 -1.57 -21.53
N GLU A 54 5.87 -1.93 -21.94
CA GLU A 54 6.89 -2.52 -21.06
C GLU A 54 7.24 -1.55 -19.91
N SER A 55 7.47 -0.27 -20.22
CA SER A 55 7.71 0.74 -19.18
C SER A 55 6.53 0.89 -18.23
N LEU A 56 5.29 0.85 -18.75
CA LEU A 56 4.09 0.94 -17.92
C LEU A 56 3.99 -0.26 -16.97
N ILE A 57 4.26 -1.48 -17.46
CA ILE A 57 4.30 -2.69 -16.63
C ILE A 57 5.30 -2.53 -15.49
N THR A 58 6.53 -2.10 -15.78
CA THR A 58 7.55 -1.87 -14.75
C THR A 58 7.09 -0.86 -13.70
N THR A 59 6.52 0.27 -14.11
CA THR A 59 6.02 1.29 -13.16
C THR A 59 4.87 0.76 -12.29
N MET A 60 4.02 -0.11 -12.84
CA MET A 60 2.93 -0.73 -12.09
C MET A 60 3.45 -1.75 -11.08
N GLU A 61 4.49 -2.51 -11.43
CA GLU A 61 5.17 -3.43 -10.51
C GLU A 61 5.82 -2.66 -9.35
N GLU A 62 6.55 -1.58 -9.64
CA GLU A 62 7.13 -0.70 -8.62
C GLU A 62 6.06 -0.12 -7.69
N LEU A 63 4.96 0.38 -8.26
CA LEU A 63 3.84 0.89 -7.47
C LEU A 63 3.24 -0.19 -6.56
N ALA A 64 3.06 -1.42 -7.07
CA ALA A 64 2.55 -2.53 -6.28
C ALA A 64 3.47 -2.85 -5.09
N THR A 65 4.79 -2.84 -5.29
CA THR A 65 5.74 -3.07 -4.19
C THR A 65 5.70 -1.97 -3.13
N MET A 66 5.58 -0.70 -3.54
CA MET A 66 5.44 0.43 -2.62
C MET A 66 4.16 0.33 -1.79
N VAL A 67 3.03 0.00 -2.44
CA VAL A 67 1.74 -0.15 -1.77
C VAL A 67 1.79 -1.27 -0.73
N GLU A 68 2.35 -2.43 -1.06
CA GLU A 68 2.43 -3.54 -0.11
C GLU A 68 3.36 -3.21 1.07
N THR A 69 4.46 -2.49 0.82
CA THR A 69 5.38 -2.02 1.87
C THR A 69 4.68 -1.06 2.84
N GLU A 70 3.96 -0.06 2.34
CA GLU A 70 3.24 0.89 3.18
C GLU A 70 2.05 0.23 3.91
N LYS A 71 1.38 -0.73 3.28
CA LYS A 71 0.35 -1.55 3.95
C LYS A 71 0.93 -2.34 5.12
N LEU A 72 2.08 -3.00 4.95
CA LEU A 72 2.76 -3.72 6.03
C LEU A 72 3.18 -2.77 7.17
N ARG A 73 3.67 -1.58 6.83
CA ARG A 73 4.02 -0.53 7.79
C ARG A 73 2.80 -0.07 8.59
N ALA A 74 1.70 0.24 7.91
CA ALA A 74 0.45 0.65 8.55
C ALA A 74 -0.12 -0.44 9.47
N MET A 75 -0.10 -1.71 9.03
CA MET A 75 -0.50 -2.85 9.87
C MET A 75 0.37 -2.97 11.12
N THR A 76 1.68 -2.79 10.98
CA THR A 76 2.63 -2.85 12.09
C THR A 76 2.36 -1.74 13.10
N SER A 77 2.25 -0.49 12.64
CA SER A 77 1.91 0.66 13.49
C SER A 77 0.59 0.45 14.23
N ARG A 78 -0.44 -0.05 13.54
CA ARG A 78 -1.74 -0.37 14.15
C ARG A 78 -1.63 -1.46 15.21
N SER A 79 -0.83 -2.50 14.97
CA SER A 79 -0.60 -3.58 15.94
C SER A 79 0.09 -3.07 17.20
N ILE A 80 1.10 -2.22 17.06
CA ILE A 80 1.82 -1.59 18.18
C ILE A 80 0.84 -0.78 19.04
N LEU A 81 0.04 0.11 18.42
CA LEU A 81 -0.94 0.92 19.14
C LEU A 81 -1.96 0.06 19.89
N LYS A 82 -2.51 -0.96 19.23
CA LYS A 82 -3.45 -1.90 19.87
C LYS A 82 -2.84 -2.61 21.08
N ASN A 83 -1.56 -2.96 21.02
CA ASN A 83 -0.86 -3.60 22.14
C ASN A 83 -0.57 -2.63 23.28
N ILE A 84 -0.26 -1.36 22.98
CA ILE A 84 -0.10 -0.31 24.00
C ILE A 84 -1.41 -0.10 24.75
N ASP A 85 -2.54 0.01 24.04
CA ASP A 85 -3.85 0.17 24.67
C ASP A 85 -4.19 -1.00 25.60
N LYS A 86 -3.94 -2.24 25.14
CA LYS A 86 -4.12 -3.44 25.97
C LYS A 86 -3.24 -3.43 27.22
N ARG A 87 -1.95 -3.09 27.08
CA ARG A 87 -1.04 -3.00 28.23
C ARG A 87 -1.52 -1.96 29.23
N LYS A 88 -1.89 -0.77 28.75
CA LYS A 88 -2.40 0.32 29.58
C LYS A 88 -3.66 -0.06 30.36
N VAL A 89 -4.60 -0.75 29.70
CA VAL A 89 -5.82 -1.26 30.37
C VAL A 89 -5.47 -2.29 31.45
N ASN A 90 -4.60 -3.24 31.15
CA ASN A 90 -4.17 -4.26 32.11
C ASN A 90 -3.43 -3.64 33.31
N GLU A 91 -2.50 -2.70 33.07
CA GLU A 91 -1.78 -1.98 34.12
C GLU A 91 -2.73 -1.18 35.01
N THR A 92 -3.72 -0.50 34.40
CA THR A 92 -4.74 0.25 35.15
C THR A 92 -5.56 -0.67 36.05
N GLN A 93 -5.97 -1.83 35.54
CA GLN A 93 -6.70 -2.83 36.32
C GLN A 93 -5.86 -3.39 37.47
N GLN A 94 -4.59 -3.71 37.24
CA GLN A 94 -3.68 -4.18 38.29
C GLN A 94 -3.50 -3.13 39.39
N ILE A 95 -3.31 -1.87 39.02
CA ILE A 95 -3.20 -0.76 39.98
C ILE A 95 -4.50 -0.59 40.77
N GLN A 96 -5.67 -0.69 40.14
CA GLN A 96 -6.96 -0.60 40.84
C GLN A 96 -7.15 -1.72 41.87
N ILE A 97 -6.73 -2.95 41.55
CA ILE A 97 -6.75 -4.08 42.49
C ILE A 97 -5.85 -3.76 43.68
N LEU A 98 -4.62 -3.33 43.44
CA LEU A 98 -3.66 -3.00 44.50
C LEU A 98 -4.16 -1.85 45.40
N ILE A 99 -4.76 -0.81 44.82
CA ILE A 99 -5.40 0.27 45.58
C ILE A 99 -6.49 -0.31 46.49
N ARG A 100 -7.32 -1.21 45.98
CA ARG A 100 -8.40 -1.81 46.75
C ARG A 100 -7.87 -2.66 47.90
N GLU A 101 -6.84 -3.46 47.67
CA GLU A 101 -6.18 -4.25 48.71
C GLU A 101 -5.64 -3.33 49.82
N LYS A 102 -4.95 -2.25 49.46
CA LYS A 102 -4.40 -1.28 50.42
C LYS A 102 -5.48 -0.54 51.20
N GLN A 103 -6.61 -0.21 50.58
CA GLN A 103 -7.76 0.38 51.28
C GLN A 103 -8.34 -0.57 52.34
N VAL A 104 -8.47 -1.86 52.01
CA VAL A 104 -8.97 -2.88 52.95
C VAL A 104 -7.99 -3.05 54.11
N GLU A 105 -6.69 -3.13 53.82
CA GLU A 105 -5.65 -3.23 54.84
C GLU A 105 -5.66 -2.02 55.78
N LEU A 106 -5.80 -0.81 55.23
CA LEU A 106 -5.86 0.43 56.00
C LEU A 106 -7.09 0.46 56.92
N GLU A 107 -8.26 0.03 56.43
CA GLU A 107 -9.47 -0.02 57.26
C GLU A 107 -9.33 -1.03 58.40
N ARG A 108 -8.72 -2.20 58.13
CA ARG A 108 -8.41 -3.18 59.18
C ARG A 108 -7.52 -2.58 60.27
N LEU A 109 -6.44 -1.89 59.87
CA LEU A 109 -5.50 -1.27 60.80
C LEU A 109 -6.16 -0.15 61.63
N ARG A 110 -7.11 0.59 61.05
CA ARG A 110 -7.88 1.60 61.80
C ARG A 110 -8.72 0.98 62.91
N ILE A 111 -9.42 -0.11 62.60
CA ILE A 111 -10.23 -0.84 63.59
C ILE A 111 -9.34 -1.40 64.71
N GLU A 112 -8.19 -1.97 64.35
CA GLU A 112 -7.22 -2.51 65.32
C GLU A 112 -6.65 -1.42 66.23
N LEU A 113 -6.34 -0.25 65.67
CA LEU A 113 -5.87 0.92 66.44
C LEU A 113 -6.94 1.41 67.42
N GLU A 114 -8.19 1.54 66.98
CA GLU A 114 -9.30 1.98 67.83
C GLU A 114 -9.53 1.01 69.01
N ALA A 115 -9.46 -0.30 68.74
CA ALA A 115 -9.57 -1.32 69.78
C ALA A 115 -8.42 -1.23 70.80
N ALA A 116 -7.18 -1.03 70.33
CA ALA A 116 -6.02 -0.88 71.20
C ALA A 116 -6.09 0.38 72.07
N GLN A 117 -6.54 1.52 71.49
CA GLN A 117 -6.73 2.77 72.23
C GLN A 117 -7.79 2.64 73.33
N LYS A 118 -8.90 1.94 73.03
CA LYS A 118 -9.92 1.66 74.04
C LYS A 118 -9.36 0.82 75.19
N MET A 119 -8.61 -0.24 74.87
CA MET A 119 -7.98 -1.10 75.87
C MET A 119 -6.94 -0.34 76.72
N GLU A 120 -6.16 0.55 76.10
CA GLU A 120 -5.24 1.44 76.82
C GLU A 120 -5.98 2.36 77.80
N GLN A 121 -7.09 2.96 77.36
CA GLN A 121 -7.91 3.81 78.22
C GLN A 121 -8.50 3.04 79.40
N ASP A 122 -9.09 1.87 79.15
CA ASP A 122 -9.65 1.00 80.20
C ASP A 122 -8.57 0.63 81.24
N GLN A 123 -7.34 0.35 80.79
CA GLN A 123 -6.20 0.07 81.67
C GLN A 123 -5.77 1.29 82.49
N ARG A 124 -5.73 2.49 81.89
CA ARG A 124 -5.41 3.74 82.60
C ARG A 124 -6.44 4.05 83.68
N ASP A 125 -7.71 3.87 83.37
CA ASP A 125 -8.82 4.09 84.31
C ASP A 125 -8.75 3.11 85.49
N PHE A 126 -8.44 1.83 85.21
CA PHE A 126 -8.20 0.83 86.25
C PHE A 126 -7.04 1.21 87.18
N ILE A 127 -5.90 1.63 86.61
CA ILE A 127 -4.74 2.08 87.40
C ILE A 127 -5.09 3.31 88.24
N GLN A 128 -5.80 4.29 87.68
CA GLN A 128 -6.22 5.47 88.43
C GLN A 128 -7.10 5.09 89.62
N GLN A 129 -8.10 4.22 89.43
CA GLN A 129 -8.96 3.73 90.52
C GLN A 129 -8.15 3.02 91.62
N PHE A 130 -7.10 2.28 91.24
CA PHE A 130 -6.22 1.59 92.20
C PHE A 130 -5.30 2.54 92.97
N ILE A 131 -4.91 3.67 92.39
CA ILE A 131 -4.07 4.69 93.05
C ILE A 131 -4.90 5.64 93.91
N SER A 132 -6.16 5.88 93.55
CA SER A 132 -7.07 6.78 94.28
C SER A 132 -7.83 6.15 95.45
N ASN A 133 -7.73 4.83 95.65
CA ASN A 133 -8.14 4.11 96.85
C ASN A 133 -6.92 3.78 97.71
#